data_AF-A0A7W2C9S2-F1
#
_entry.id   AF-A0A7W2C9S2-F1
#
_cell.length_a   1.000
_cell.length_b   1.000
_cell.length_c   1.000
_cell.angle_alpha   90.00
_cell.angle_beta   90.00
_cell.angle_gamma   90.00
#
_symmetry.space_group_name_H-M   'P 1'
#
loop_
_entity.id
_entity.type
_entity.pdbx_description
1 polymer ?
#
loop_
_entity_poly.entity_id
_entity_poly.type
_entity_poly.pdbx_seq_one_letter_code
_entity_poly.pdbx_strand_id
1 'polypeptide(L)' 'MVQGSRRAKIRKIRQKRMTISCTICDVTWRGKPGDSCWSCGTENTIEAVPAQIKIVS' A
#
# COMPACT_ATOMS: atom_id res chain seq x y z
N MET A 1 -14.30 22.85 -39.20
CA MET A 1 -14.73 22.57 -37.81
C MET A 1 -14.65 21.05 -37.63
N VAL A 2 -13.79 20.53 -36.75
CA VAL A 2 -13.96 19.27 -35.98
C VAL A 2 -12.77 19.26 -35.02
N GLN A 3 -13.08 19.52 -33.75
CA GLN A 3 -12.15 19.58 -32.63
C GLN A 3 -11.45 18.23 -32.47
N GLY A 4 -10.11 18.27 -32.42
CA GLY A 4 -9.28 17.15 -31.99
C GLY A 4 -9.77 16.61 -30.65
N SER A 5 -10.13 15.34 -30.65
CA SER A 5 -10.50 14.52 -29.50
C SER A 5 -9.37 14.54 -28.47
N ARG A 6 -9.49 15.47 -27.51
CA ARG A 6 -8.57 15.62 -26.39
C ARG A 6 -8.60 14.35 -25.54
N ARG A 7 -7.57 13.52 -25.75
CA ARG A 7 -7.08 12.44 -24.89
C ARG A 7 -7.59 12.57 -23.45
N ALA A 8 -8.49 11.68 -23.05
CA ALA A 8 -8.83 11.45 -21.65
C ALA A 8 -7.55 11.04 -20.91
N LYS A 9 -6.91 11.99 -20.24
CA LYS A 9 -5.70 11.77 -19.45
C LYS A 9 -6.15 11.10 -18.15
N ILE A 10 -6.35 9.78 -18.18
CA ILE A 10 -6.63 8.95 -17.00
C ILE A 10 -5.53 9.24 -15.98
N ARG A 11 -5.85 10.04 -14.98
CA ARG A 11 -4.97 10.28 -13.84
C ARG A 11 -4.94 8.98 -13.04
N LYS A 12 -3.97 8.09 -13.30
CA LYS A 12 -3.67 6.95 -12.43
C LYS A 12 -3.34 7.54 -11.05
N ILE A 13 -4.33 7.55 -10.16
CA ILE A 13 -4.11 7.84 -8.74
C ILE A 13 -3.10 6.79 -8.29
N ARG A 14 -1.87 7.22 -8.02
CA ARG A 14 -0.79 6.36 -7.56
C ARG A 14 -1.20 5.88 -6.17
N GLN A 15 -1.87 4.73 -6.09
CA GLN A 15 -2.25 4.13 -4.82
C GLN A 15 -0.98 3.93 -4.01
N LYS A 16 -0.88 4.67 -2.89
CA LYS A 16 0.27 4.62 -1.99
C LYS A 16 0.30 3.22 -1.39
N ARG A 17 1.26 2.39 -1.82
CA ARG A 17 1.52 1.11 -1.17
C ARG A 17 2.18 1.38 0.18
N MET A 18 1.62 0.79 1.22
CA MET A 18 2.13 0.90 2.59
C MET A 18 2.68 -0.45 3.03
N THR A 19 3.58 -0.42 4.00
CA THR A 19 4.04 -1.65 4.64
C THR A 19 3.01 -2.02 5.70
N ILE A 20 2.50 -3.25 5.63
CA ILE A 20 1.43 -3.76 6.48
C ILE A 20 1.96 -5.02 7.16
N SER A 21 1.67 -5.20 8.43
CA SER A 21 1.96 -6.42 9.17
C SER A 21 0.68 -7.07 9.68
N CYS A 22 0.64 -8.39 9.70
CA CYS A 22 -0.44 -9.16 10.30
C CYS A 22 -0.20 -9.30 11.80
N THR A 23 -1.21 -9.01 12.61
CA THR A 23 -1.12 -9.14 14.07
C THR A 23 -1.16 -10.58 14.58
N ILE A 24 -1.55 -11.53 13.71
CA ILE A 24 -1.70 -12.95 14.06
C ILE A 24 -0.44 -13.76 13.73
N CYS A 25 0.11 -13.58 12.53
CA CYS A 25 1.26 -14.35 12.05
C CYS A 25 2.54 -13.54 11.91
N ASP A 26 2.53 -12.26 12.28
CA ASP A 26 3.66 -11.31 12.22
C ASP A 26 4.25 -11.10 10.80
N VAL A 27 3.58 -11.64 9.77
CA VAL A 27 4.02 -11.50 8.38
C VAL A 27 3.88 -10.04 7.96
N THR A 28 4.90 -9.50 7.31
CA THR A 28 4.92 -8.12 6.81
C THR A 28 4.96 -8.12 5.28
N TRP A 29 4.11 -7.33 4.63
CA TRP A 29 4.05 -7.20 3.16
C TRP A 29 3.77 -5.76 2.72
N ARG A 30 3.91 -5.49 1.41
CA ARG A 30 3.49 -4.21 0.81
C ARG A 30 2.11 -4.33 0.21
N GLY A 31 1.13 -3.68 0.83
CA GLY A 31 -0.27 -3.74 0.43
C GLY A 31 -0.97 -2.39 0.55
N LYS A 32 -2.29 -2.45 0.53
CA LYS A 32 -3.18 -1.34 0.85
C LYS A 32 -3.80 -1.57 2.24
N PRO A 33 -4.05 -0.50 3.01
CA PRO A 33 -4.75 -0.65 4.28
C PRO A 33 -6.11 -1.33 4.03
N GLY A 34 -6.39 -2.38 4.81
CA GLY A 34 -7.58 -3.22 4.65
C GLY A 34 -7.41 -4.46 3.75
N ASP A 35 -6.22 -4.70 3.17
CA ASP A 35 -5.93 -6.00 2.53
C ASP A 35 -5.85 -7.11 3.59
N SER A 36 -6.52 -8.23 3.33
CA SER A 36 -6.41 -9.43 4.17
C SER A 36 -4.99 -10.01 4.11
N CYS A 37 -4.56 -10.62 5.21
CA CYS A 37 -3.29 -11.32 5.27
C CYS A 37 -3.27 -12.48 4.28
N TRP A 38 -2.35 -12.44 3.31
CA TRP A 38 -2.17 -13.51 2.32
C TRP A 38 -1.77 -14.86 2.92
N SER A 39 -1.23 -14.87 4.14
CA SER A 39 -0.75 -16.08 4.81
C SER A 39 -1.82 -16.78 5.66
N CYS A 40 -2.60 -16.04 6.45
CA CYS A 40 -3.61 -16.61 7.36
C CYS A 40 -5.06 -16.19 7.05
N GLY A 41 -5.27 -15.31 6.06
CA GLY A 41 -6.59 -14.84 5.64
C GLY A 41 -7.24 -13.81 6.57
N THR A 42 -6.63 -13.45 7.70
CA THR A 42 -7.22 -12.48 8.64
C THR A 42 -7.21 -11.06 8.09
N GLU A 43 -8.23 -10.28 8.45
CA GLU A 43 -8.31 -8.84 8.21
C GLU A 43 -7.61 -8.00 9.30
N ASN A 44 -7.18 -8.64 10.40
CA ASN A 44 -6.45 -7.99 11.49
C ASN A 44 -5.01 -7.65 11.10
N THR A 45 -4.87 -6.59 10.31
CA THR A 45 -3.61 -6.08 9.79
C THR A 45 -3.39 -4.65 10.26
N ILE A 46 -2.13 -4.29 10.53
CA ILE A 46 -1.73 -2.96 11.00
C ILE A 46 -0.69 -2.35 10.05
N GLU A 47 -0.64 -1.04 9.97
CA GLU A 47 0.40 -0.35 9.21
C GLU A 47 1.74 -0.45 9.95
N ALA A 48 2.68 -1.17 9.35
CA ALA A 48 4.03 -1.30 9.89
C ALA A 48 4.81 -0.01 9.58
N VAL A 49 4.93 0.86 10.58
CA VAL A 49 5.83 2.01 10.51
C VAL A 49 7.26 1.48 10.67
N PRO A 50 8.14 1.62 9.66
CA PRO A 50 9.53 1.23 9.84
C PRO A 50 10.10 2.07 10.98
N ALA A 51 10.63 1.40 12.01
CA ALA A 51 11.39 2.07 13.05
C ALA A 51 12.49 2.88 12.37
N GLN A 52 12.48 4.20 12.57
CA GLN A 52 13.55 5.06 12.07
C GLN A 52 14.80 4.74 12.87
N ILE A 53 15.62 3.81 12.36
CA ILE A 53 16.91 3.52 12.94
C ILE A 53 17.79 4.74 12.64
N LYS A 54 17.97 5.61 13.64
CA LYS A 54 18.99 6.65 13.58
C LYS A 54 20.34 5.95 13.67
N ILE A 55 21.00 5.81 12.54
CA ILE A 55 22.41 5.42 12.48
C ILE A 55 23.19 6.62 13.04
N VAL A 56 23.60 6.54 14.29
CA VAL A 56 24.54 7.50 14.88
C VAL A 56 25.93 7.00 14.47
N SER A 57 26.56 7.73 13.53
CA SER A 57 27.98 7.56 13.20
C SER A 57 28.87 8.18 14.26
#